data_AF-F4N605-F1
#
_entry.id   AF-F4N605-F1
#
_cell.length_a   1.000
_cell.length_b   1.000
_cell.length_c   1.000
_cell.angle_alpha   90.00
_cell.angle_beta   90.00
_cell.angle_gamma   90.00
#
_symmetry.space_group_name_H-M   'P 1'
#
loop_
_entity.id
_entity.type
_entity.pdbx_description
1 polymer ?
#
loop_
_entity_poly.entity_id
_entity_poly.type
_entity_poly.pdbx_seq_one_letter_code
_entity_poly.pdbx_strand_id
1 'polypeptide(L)'
;MIRVYPEQLVAQLHEGLRACYLLCGNEPLLLQESQDHIRRVAATHDFSEHFSFALDAHTEWENIFSLCQALSLFASRQTLLLSFPDSGLTAPMNEQLVKLSGLLHPDILLILRANKLTKAQETAHGLRLSAQIRCSSVARHQNRLNSLVG
;
A
#
# COMPACT_ATOMS: atom_id res chain seq x y z
N MET A 1 -3.49 -1.09 12.59
CA MET A 1 -2.42 -0.67 11.66
C MET A 1 -1.08 -0.89 12.34
N ILE A 2 -0.29 -1.83 11.84
CA ILE A 2 1.08 -2.07 12.34
C ILE A 2 2.00 -1.11 11.58
N ARG A 3 2.78 -0.29 12.30
CA ARG A 3 3.86 0.48 11.70
C ARG A 3 5.14 -0.37 11.72
N VAL A 4 5.68 -0.63 10.54
CA VAL A 4 6.85 -1.51 10.37
C VAL A 4 7.94 -0.73 9.65
N TYR A 5 9.19 -0.90 10.07
CA TYR A 5 10.35 -0.34 9.38
C TYR A 5 10.74 -1.25 8.19
N PRO A 6 11.41 -0.73 7.14
CA PRO A 6 11.84 -1.54 6.00
C PRO A 6 12.63 -2.78 6.42
N GLU A 7 13.49 -2.64 7.42
CA GLU A 7 14.29 -3.72 8.02
C GLU A 7 13.43 -4.82 8.69
N GLN A 8 12.26 -4.46 9.23
CA GLN A 8 11.32 -5.39 9.86
C GLN A 8 10.23 -5.89 8.90
N LEU A 9 10.08 -5.24 7.74
CA LEU A 9 9.09 -5.61 6.73
C LEU A 9 9.38 -7.02 6.20
N VAL A 10 10.66 -7.35 5.99
CA VAL A 10 11.08 -8.68 5.52
C VAL A 10 10.66 -9.75 6.53
N ALA A 11 10.92 -9.54 7.82
CA ALA A 11 10.52 -10.50 8.86
C ALA A 11 8.99 -10.68 8.90
N GLN A 12 8.21 -9.60 8.81
CA GLN A 12 6.74 -9.71 8.77
C GLN A 12 6.20 -10.38 7.52
N LEU A 13 6.81 -10.12 6.36
CA LEU A 13 6.44 -10.77 5.11
C LEU A 13 6.66 -12.28 5.19
N HIS A 14 7.72 -12.72 5.88
CA HIS A 14 7.99 -14.12 6.15
C HIS A 14 7.01 -14.76 7.15
N GLU A 15 6.53 -14.01 8.15
CA GLU A 15 5.49 -14.49 9.07
C GLU A 15 4.12 -14.64 8.40
N GLY A 16 3.83 -13.82 7.39
CA GLY A 16 2.64 -13.97 6.57
C GLY A 16 2.40 -12.78 5.64
N LEU A 17 2.07 -13.10 4.38
CA LEU A 17 1.66 -12.12 3.40
C LEU A 17 0.23 -11.61 3.71
N ARG A 18 0.05 -10.30 3.70
CA ARG A 18 -1.24 -9.63 3.93
C ARG A 18 -1.85 -9.17 2.62
N ALA A 19 -3.16 -8.96 2.62
CA ALA A 19 -3.88 -8.52 1.43
C ALA A 19 -3.60 -7.05 1.05
N CYS A 20 -3.10 -6.23 1.98
CA CYS A 20 -2.85 -4.81 1.69
C CYS A 20 -1.66 -4.22 2.47
N TYR A 21 -0.83 -3.49 1.74
CA TYR A 21 0.36 -2.80 2.21
C TYR A 21 0.31 -1.32 1.85
N LEU A 22 0.56 -0.47 2.84
CA LEU A 22 0.72 0.96 2.63
C LEU A 22 2.19 1.34 2.80
N LEU A 23 2.84 1.73 1.71
CA LEU A 23 4.18 2.27 1.66
C LEU A 23 4.12 3.79 1.66
N CYS A 24 4.63 4.41 2.72
CA CYS A 24 4.70 5.87 2.79
C CYS A 24 6.04 6.38 3.30
N GLY A 25 6.61 7.37 2.60
CA GLY A 25 7.96 7.84 2.92
C GLY A 25 8.50 8.91 1.98
N ASN A 26 9.43 9.71 2.51
CA ASN A 26 10.12 10.74 1.72
C ASN A 26 11.35 10.19 0.98
N GLU A 27 11.78 8.96 1.28
CA GLU A 27 12.96 8.34 0.68
C GLU A 27 12.55 7.38 -0.45
N PRO A 28 12.78 7.73 -1.73
CA PRO A 28 12.33 6.92 -2.86
C PRO A 28 13.02 5.55 -2.93
N LEU A 29 14.28 5.46 -2.51
CA LEU A 29 15.05 4.21 -2.48
C LEU A 29 14.41 3.21 -1.51
N LEU A 30 14.13 3.62 -0.27
CA LEU A 30 13.50 2.76 0.74
C LEU A 30 12.09 2.31 0.34
N LEU A 31 11.33 3.19 -0.33
CA LEU A 31 10.02 2.83 -0.88
C LEU A 31 10.16 1.76 -1.96
N GLN A 32 11.12 1.92 -2.86
CA GLN A 32 11.39 0.95 -3.92
C GLN A 32 11.84 -0.39 -3.34
N GLU A 33 12.79 -0.39 -2.39
CA GLU A 33 13.25 -1.63 -1.74
C GLU A 33 12.10 -2.36 -1.04
N SER A 34 11.30 -1.63 -0.26
CA SER A 34 10.12 -2.20 0.40
C SER A 34 9.12 -2.81 -0.59
N GLN A 35 8.87 -2.12 -1.70
CA GLN A 35 8.00 -2.61 -2.77
C GLN A 35 8.58 -3.86 -3.44
N ASP A 36 9.88 -3.88 -3.76
CA ASP A 36 10.58 -5.01 -4.35
C ASP A 36 10.50 -6.24 -3.42
N HIS A 37 10.66 -6.04 -2.12
CA HIS A 37 10.52 -7.11 -1.13
C HIS A 37 9.11 -7.69 -1.10
N ILE A 38 8.08 -6.84 -1.05
CA ILE A 38 6.68 -7.30 -1.07
C ILE A 38 6.42 -8.08 -2.36
N ARG A 39 6.88 -7.57 -3.52
CA ARG A 39 6.69 -8.23 -4.81
C ARG A 39 7.41 -9.57 -4.89
N ARG A 40 8.64 -9.68 -4.37
CA ARG A 40 9.38 -10.95 -4.32
C ARG A 40 8.65 -11.98 -3.48
N VAL A 41 8.17 -11.59 -2.30
CA VAL A 41 7.42 -12.52 -1.44
C VAL A 41 6.07 -12.86 -2.09
N ALA A 42 5.36 -11.90 -2.67
CA ALA A 42 4.14 -12.15 -3.42
C ALA A 42 4.37 -13.17 -4.56
N ALA A 43 5.47 -13.05 -5.32
CA ALA A 43 5.80 -14.02 -6.36
C ALA A 43 5.98 -15.45 -5.81
N THR A 44 6.47 -15.61 -4.57
CA THR A 44 6.54 -16.94 -3.91
C THR A 44 5.17 -17.48 -3.44
N HIS A 45 4.14 -16.62 -3.39
CA HIS A 45 2.77 -16.97 -3.04
C HIS A 45 1.84 -17.06 -4.26
N ASP A 46 2.40 -17.35 -5.44
CA ASP A 46 1.70 -17.51 -6.73
C ASP A 46 1.01 -16.22 -7.24
N PHE A 47 1.47 -15.05 -6.79
CA PHE A 47 1.09 -13.78 -7.41
C PHE A 47 1.89 -13.58 -8.70
N SER A 48 1.38 -14.11 -9.81
CA SER A 48 2.04 -14.07 -11.12
C SER A 48 1.75 -12.79 -11.90
N GLU A 49 0.58 -12.16 -11.67
CA GLU A 49 0.21 -10.92 -12.34
C GLU A 49 0.54 -9.70 -11.48
N HIS A 50 1.04 -8.65 -12.13
CA HIS A 50 1.40 -7.40 -11.48
C HIS A 50 0.87 -6.21 -12.29
N PHE A 51 -0.07 -5.49 -11.71
CA PHE A 51 -0.65 -4.27 -12.27
C PHE A 51 -0.13 -3.07 -11.50
N SER A 52 0.30 -2.03 -12.21
CA SER A 52 0.78 -0.78 -11.61
C SER A 52 0.04 0.39 -12.23
N PHE A 53 -0.65 1.16 -11.39
CA PHE A 53 -1.37 2.36 -11.78
C PHE A 53 -0.82 3.56 -11.02
N ALA A 54 -0.46 4.59 -11.78
CA ALA A 54 -0.22 5.91 -11.21
C ALA A 54 -1.56 6.64 -11.12
N LEU A 55 -1.95 7.03 -9.91
CA LEU A 55 -3.17 7.79 -9.69
C LEU A 55 -2.92 9.26 -10.03
N ASP A 56 -3.80 9.81 -10.83
CA ASP A 56 -3.78 11.14 -11.42
C ASP A 56 -5.23 11.60 -11.66
N ALA A 57 -5.41 12.82 -12.17
CA ALA A 57 -6.75 13.39 -12.41
C ALA A 57 -7.52 12.68 -13.54
N HIS A 58 -6.82 12.05 -14.47
CA HIS A 58 -7.34 11.31 -15.63
C HIS A 58 -7.26 9.79 -15.45
N THR A 59 -6.94 9.31 -14.25
CA THR A 59 -6.88 7.86 -14.00
C THR A 59 -8.23 7.20 -14.30
N GLU A 60 -8.18 6.17 -15.13
CA GLU A 60 -9.34 5.35 -15.47
C GLU A 60 -9.63 4.34 -14.36
N TRP A 61 -10.38 4.77 -13.34
CA TRP A 61 -10.80 3.91 -12.23
C TRP A 61 -11.60 2.68 -12.67
N GLU A 62 -12.34 2.78 -13.77
CA GLU A 62 -13.08 1.66 -14.38
C GLU A 62 -12.16 0.48 -14.74
N ASN A 63 -10.94 0.74 -15.20
CA ASN A 63 -9.96 -0.32 -15.48
C ASN A 63 -9.53 -1.03 -14.18
N ILE A 64 -9.30 -0.27 -13.12
CA ILE A 64 -8.92 -0.80 -11.81
C ILE A 64 -10.07 -1.61 -11.21
N PHE A 65 -11.31 -1.12 -11.29
CA PHE A 65 -12.49 -1.85 -10.82
C PHE A 65 -12.75 -3.10 -11.64
N SER A 66 -12.56 -3.05 -12.95
CA SER A 66 -12.70 -4.22 -13.81
C SER A 66 -11.68 -5.30 -13.46
N LEU A 67 -10.44 -4.92 -13.11
CA LEU A 67 -9.45 -5.87 -12.61
C LEU A 67 -9.89 -6.53 -11.29
N CYS A 68 -10.39 -5.76 -10.32
CA CYS A 68 -10.88 -6.31 -9.06
C CYS A 68 -12.15 -7.18 -9.23
N GLN A 69 -12.97 -6.89 -10.23
CA GLN A 69 -14.20 -7.63 -10.54
C GLN A 69 -14.00 -8.82 -11.47
N ALA A 70 -12.86 -8.89 -12.17
CA ALA A 70 -12.48 -10.04 -12.97
C ALA A 70 -12.19 -11.23 -12.04
N LEU A 71 -13.26 -11.79 -11.49
CA LEU A 71 -13.26 -12.95 -10.61
C LEU A 71 -12.66 -14.12 -11.38
N SER A 72 -11.37 -14.30 -11.14
CA SER A 72 -10.59 -15.43 -11.57
C SER A 72 -11.13 -16.74 -11.01
N LEU A 73 -12.17 -17.34 -11.59
CA LEU A 73 -12.57 -18.73 -11.29
C LEU A 73 -11.40 -19.72 -11.52
N PHE A 74 -10.37 -19.31 -12.27
CA PHE A 74 -9.05 -19.94 -12.41
C PHE A 74 -7.89 -18.93 -12.25
N ALA A 75 -8.16 -17.80 -11.56
CA ALA A 75 -7.31 -16.64 -11.26
C ALA A 75 -5.96 -17.02 -10.66
N SER A 76 -4.90 -16.89 -11.47
CA SER A 76 -3.64 -16.38 -10.98
C SER A 76 -3.85 -15.23 -9.98
N ARG A 77 -3.17 -15.27 -8.84
CA ARG A 77 -3.23 -14.17 -7.87
C ARG A 77 -2.56 -12.94 -8.46
N GLN A 78 -3.09 -11.76 -8.12
CA GLN A 78 -2.70 -10.51 -8.74
C GLN A 78 -2.18 -9.51 -7.72
N THR A 79 -1.13 -8.80 -8.08
CA THR A 79 -0.60 -7.68 -7.29
C THR A 79 -1.04 -6.38 -7.93
N LEU A 80 -1.70 -5.52 -7.17
CA LEU A 80 -2.17 -4.21 -7.62
C LEU A 80 -1.40 -3.11 -6.89
N LEU A 81 -0.52 -2.40 -7.61
CA LEU A 81 0.22 -1.24 -7.11
C LEU A 81 -0.49 0.05 -7.52
N LEU A 82 -0.92 0.84 -6.55
CA LEU A 82 -1.46 2.19 -6.75
C LEU A 82 -0.48 3.22 -6.22
N SER A 83 0.05 4.06 -7.12
CA SER A 83 0.96 5.16 -6.75
C SER A 83 0.18 6.46 -6.65
N PHE A 84 0.16 7.07 -5.47
CA PHE A 84 -0.49 8.36 -5.26
C PHE A 84 0.29 9.50 -5.91
N PRO A 85 -0.40 10.54 -6.40
CA PRO A 85 0.26 11.72 -6.94
C PRO A 85 0.87 12.55 -5.81
N ASP A 86 1.90 13.34 -6.13
CA ASP A 86 2.56 14.22 -5.17
C ASP A 86 1.63 15.36 -4.68
N SER A 87 0.66 15.74 -5.50
CA SER A 87 -0.44 16.67 -5.14
C SER A 87 -1.36 16.14 -4.02
N GLY A 88 -1.22 14.87 -3.65
CA GLY A 88 -2.08 14.18 -2.70
C GLY A 88 -3.41 13.74 -3.30
N LEU A 89 -4.18 13.02 -2.49
CA LEU A 89 -5.49 12.51 -2.86
C LEU A 89 -6.55 13.62 -2.87
N THR A 90 -7.31 13.69 -3.96
CA THR A 90 -8.47 14.57 -4.05
C THR A 90 -9.72 13.87 -3.48
N ALA A 91 -10.77 14.64 -3.19
CA ALA A 91 -12.05 14.11 -2.72
C ALA A 91 -12.63 12.99 -3.62
N PRO A 92 -12.72 13.14 -4.96
CA PRO A 92 -13.25 12.07 -5.80
C PRO A 92 -12.37 10.81 -5.77
N MET A 93 -11.04 10.95 -5.70
CA MET A 93 -10.15 9.79 -5.60
C MET A 93 -10.38 9.01 -4.29
N ASN A 94 -10.64 9.72 -3.18
CA ASN A 94 -10.94 9.07 -1.91
C ASN A 94 -12.25 8.25 -1.99
N GLU A 95 -13.28 8.75 -2.66
CA GLU A 95 -14.52 7.99 -2.89
C GLU A 95 -14.28 6.73 -3.72
N GLN A 96 -13.45 6.84 -4.77
CA GLN A 96 -13.11 5.68 -5.61
C GLN A 96 -12.28 4.64 -4.84
N LEU A 97 -11.36 5.05 -3.96
CA LEU A 97 -10.63 4.14 -3.08
C LEU A 97 -11.55 3.43 -2.08
N VAL A 98 -12.55 4.13 -1.54
CA VAL A 98 -13.56 3.52 -0.67
C VAL A 98 -14.35 2.46 -1.45
N LYS A 99 -14.77 2.74 -2.68
CA LYS A 99 -15.42 1.74 -3.55
C LYS A 99 -14.49 0.55 -3.82
N LEU A 100 -13.23 0.82 -4.17
CA LEU A 100 -12.22 -0.20 -4.42
C LEU A 100 -12.06 -1.13 -3.21
N SER A 101 -12.06 -0.58 -1.99
CA SER A 101 -11.93 -1.39 -0.77
C SER A 101 -13.05 -2.41 -0.58
N GLY A 102 -14.24 -2.14 -1.11
CA GLY A 102 -15.36 -3.10 -1.12
C GLY A 102 -15.26 -4.17 -2.21
N LEU A 103 -14.40 -3.98 -3.21
CA LEU A 103 -14.18 -4.90 -4.32
C LEU A 103 -12.90 -5.75 -4.15
N LEU A 104 -12.09 -5.47 -3.12
CA LEU A 104 -10.88 -6.25 -2.82
C LEU A 104 -11.23 -7.66 -2.35
N HIS A 105 -10.50 -8.65 -2.85
CA HIS A 105 -10.65 -10.06 -2.51
C HIS A 105 -9.27 -10.65 -2.09
N PRO A 106 -9.22 -11.81 -1.40
CA PRO A 106 -7.97 -12.33 -0.83
C PRO A 106 -6.88 -12.68 -1.87
N ASP A 107 -7.26 -12.93 -3.12
CA ASP A 107 -6.32 -13.19 -4.22
C ASP A 107 -5.74 -11.92 -4.87
N ILE A 108 -6.12 -10.73 -4.41
CA ILE A 108 -5.47 -9.46 -4.78
C ILE A 108 -4.63 -8.96 -3.62
N LEU A 109 -3.35 -8.71 -3.92
CA LEU A 109 -2.45 -7.99 -3.03
C LEU A 109 -2.39 -6.53 -3.44
N LEU A 110 -2.96 -5.66 -2.62
CA LEU A 110 -2.96 -4.22 -2.84
C LEU A 110 -1.69 -3.59 -2.22
N ILE A 111 -0.95 -2.84 -3.02
CA ILE A 111 0.18 -2.01 -2.57
C ILE A 111 -0.17 -0.56 -2.85
N LEU A 112 -0.27 0.23 -1.80
CA LEU A 112 -0.53 1.66 -1.87
C LEU A 112 0.78 2.41 -1.64
N ARG A 113 1.25 3.22 -2.59
CA ARG A 113 2.51 3.97 -2.49
C ARG A 113 2.25 5.47 -2.45
N ALA A 114 2.61 6.12 -1.35
CA ALA A 114 2.52 7.57 -1.18
C ALA A 114 3.90 8.17 -0.82
N ASN A 115 4.29 9.30 -1.41
CA ASN A 115 5.45 10.06 -0.90
C ASN A 115 5.12 10.70 0.45
N LYS A 116 3.99 11.40 0.53
CA LYS A 116 3.57 12.10 1.75
C LYS A 116 2.07 11.95 1.97
N LEU A 117 1.71 11.29 3.08
CA LEU A 117 0.33 11.32 3.57
C LEU A 117 0.17 12.54 4.48
N THR A 118 -0.80 13.39 4.17
CA THR A 118 -1.23 14.43 5.12
C THR A 118 -2.05 13.78 6.24
N LYS A 119 -2.04 14.38 7.44
CA LYS A 119 -2.82 13.86 8.59
C LYS A 119 -4.31 13.65 8.29
N ALA A 120 -4.88 14.48 7.41
CA ALA A 120 -6.24 14.34 6.93
C ALA A 120 -6.44 13.05 6.12
N GLN A 121 -5.48 12.74 5.23
CA GLN A 121 -5.47 11.51 4.43
C GLN A 121 -5.15 10.26 5.27
N GLU A 122 -4.37 10.39 6.34
CA GLU A 122 -4.14 9.29 7.29
C GLU A 122 -5.42 8.86 8.03
N THR A 123 -6.36 9.79 8.19
CA THR A 123 -7.64 9.57 8.88
C THR A 123 -8.76 9.21 7.89
N ALA A 124 -8.49 9.31 6.58
CA ALA A 124 -9.46 9.00 5.54
C ALA A 124 -9.89 7.53 5.63
N HIS A 125 -11.20 7.33 5.62
CA HIS A 125 -11.84 6.04 5.91
C HIS A 125 -11.37 4.93 4.94
N GLY A 126 -11.19 5.25 3.65
CA GLY A 126 -10.74 4.29 2.63
C GLY A 126 -9.32 3.75 2.85
N LEU A 127 -8.40 4.60 3.35
CA LEU A 127 -7.04 4.18 3.71
C LEU A 127 -7.01 3.30 4.96
N ARG A 128 -7.99 3.50 5.86
CA ARG A 128 -8.08 2.80 7.13
C ARG A 128 -8.76 1.44 7.03
N LEU A 129 -9.69 1.30 6.08
CA LEU A 129 -10.38 0.05 5.78
C LEU A 129 -9.47 -0.96 5.08
N SER A 130 -8.58 -0.50 4.20
CA SER A 130 -7.76 -1.38 3.37
C SER A 130 -6.40 -1.72 4.02
N ALA A 131 -5.70 -0.81 4.66
CA ALA A 131 -4.31 -1.04 5.06
C ALA A 131 -4.14 -1.84 6.37
N GLN A 132 -3.68 -3.10 6.25
CA GLN A 132 -3.35 -3.96 7.40
C GLN A 132 -1.93 -3.69 7.95
N ILE A 133 -0.95 -3.45 7.07
CA ILE A 133 0.42 -3.04 7.42
C ILE A 133 0.73 -1.66 6.82
N ARG A 134 1.34 -0.79 7.63
CA ARG A 134 1.87 0.51 7.22
C ARG A 134 3.39 0.49 7.34
N CYS A 135 4.10 0.50 6.22
CA CYS A 135 5.54 0.74 6.23
C CYS A 135 5.76 2.26 6.17
N SER A 136 6.04 2.86 7.32
CA SER A 136 6.39 4.28 7.41
C SER A 136 7.90 4.42 7.42
N SER A 137 8.46 5.05 6.39
CA SER A 137 9.83 5.56 6.42
C SER A 137 9.90 6.66 7.46
N VAL A 138 10.18 6.29 8.72
CA VAL A 138 10.55 7.28 9.73
C VAL A 138 11.99 7.67 9.43
N ALA A 139 12.16 8.91 8.96
CA ALA A 139 13.41 9.62 9.08
C ALA A 139 13.92 9.47 10.52
N ARG A 140 14.97 8.67 10.73
CA ARG A 140 15.73 8.69 11.99
C ARG A 140 16.48 10.02 12.04
N HIS A 141 15.82 11.07 12.51
CA HIS A 141 16.40 12.01 13.48
C HIS A 141 15.39 13.06 13.94
N GLN A 142 14.49 12.69 14.85
CA GLN A 142 14.28 13.52 16.03
C GLN A 142 13.47 12.74 17.08
N ASN A 143 13.88 12.88 18.34
CA ASN A 143 13.17 12.47 19.55
C ASN A 143 13.27 11.02 20.03
N ARG A 144 14.50 10.57 20.27
CA ARG A 144 14.77 9.52 21.27
C ARG A 144 15.90 9.94 22.21
N LEU A 145 15.70 11.04 22.95
CA LEU A 145 16.52 11.44 24.13
C LEU A 145 15.78 12.55 24.92
N ASN A 146 14.64 12.19 25.52
CA ASN A 146 13.97 12.84 26.68
C ASN A 146 12.66 12.05 26.88
N SER A 147 12.61 10.99 27.67
CA SER A 147 12.25 11.13 29.10
C SER A 147 12.42 9.81 29.88
N LEU A 148 13.61 9.20 29.85
CA LEU A 148 13.94 8.07 30.73
C LEU A 148 15.32 8.27 31.35
N VAL A 149 15.51 9.39 32.04
CA VAL A 149 16.43 9.51 33.17
C VAL A 149 15.84 10.56 34.12
N GLY A 150 15.63 10.16 35.38
CA GLY A 150 15.76 11.01 36.58
C GLY A 150 14.70 12.06 36.82
#